data_AF-A0A438AKL6-F1
#
_entry.id   AF-A0A438AKL6-F1
#
_cell.length_a   1.000
_cell.length_b   1.000
_cell.length_c   1.000
_cell.angle_alpha   90.00
_cell.angle_beta   90.00
_cell.angle_gamma   90.00
#
_symmetry.space_group_name_H-M   'P 1'
#
loop_
_entity.id
_entity.type
_entity.pdbx_description
1 polymer ?
#
loop_
_entity_poly.entity_id
_entity_poly.type
_entity_poly.pdbx_seq_one_letter_code
_entity_poly.pdbx_strand_id
1 'polypeptide(L)'
;MARCPGAGPGAKLARRQIPTCPPRGGKDQRAVHVIQIAVCYVATAIVFLAADAVALRTLMRPLFETHVGDWLLPSPRLGAAAGFYLIYVAGLVYLVSWPALKAGAPSQALLNGAVLGLVAYGTYEMTNFATLRNWSWQQVIVDGTWGTILTGVSAWIGVLVARALAS
;
A
#
# COMPACT_ATOMS: atom_id res chain seq x y z
N MET A 1 -8.59 -8.02 54.35
CA MET A 1 -8.45 -9.44 54.73
C MET A 1 -9.83 -10.01 54.97
N ALA A 2 -10.38 -10.81 54.06
CA ALA A 2 -11.64 -11.51 54.28
C ALA A 2 -11.40 -13.02 54.12
N ARG A 3 -11.59 -13.78 55.21
CA ARG A 3 -11.46 -15.24 55.26
C ARG A 3 -12.68 -15.88 54.58
N CYS A 4 -12.44 -16.82 53.64
CA CYS A 4 -13.46 -17.75 53.17
C CYS A 4 -13.60 -18.94 54.15
N PRO A 5 -14.81 -19.36 54.55
CA PRO A 5 -15.02 -20.55 55.37
C PRO A 5 -15.21 -21.82 54.52
N GLY A 6 -14.61 -22.93 54.98
CA GLY A 6 -15.13 -24.30 54.82
C GLY A 6 -14.89 -25.01 53.49
N ALA A 7 -13.75 -25.71 53.36
CA ALA A 7 -13.56 -26.75 52.35
C ALA A 7 -14.05 -28.11 52.92
N GLY A 8 -15.17 -28.63 52.41
CA GLY A 8 -15.63 -29.99 52.67
C GLY A 8 -15.01 -31.01 51.70
N PRO A 9 -14.77 -32.27 52.10
CA PRO A 9 -14.15 -33.28 51.26
C PRO A 9 -15.18 -33.92 50.32
N GLY A 10 -15.26 -33.39 49.10
CA GLY A 10 -16.13 -33.91 48.04
C GLY A 10 -15.52 -33.68 46.67
N ALA A 11 -14.72 -34.63 46.23
CA ALA A 11 -14.15 -34.65 44.88
C ALA A 11 -15.26 -34.67 43.82
N LYS A 12 -15.45 -33.55 43.13
CA LYS A 12 -15.97 -33.50 41.76
C LYS A 12 -15.07 -32.55 40.98
N LEU A 13 -14.53 -33.02 39.86
CA LEU A 13 -13.73 -32.23 38.92
C LEU A 13 -14.50 -30.97 38.53
N ALA A 14 -14.23 -29.87 39.21
CA ALA A 14 -14.59 -28.55 38.76
C ALA A 14 -13.72 -28.28 37.52
N ARG A 15 -14.33 -28.41 36.36
CA ARG A 15 -13.84 -27.89 35.08
C ARG A 15 -13.38 -26.45 35.36
N ARG A 16 -12.06 -26.23 35.50
CA ARG A 16 -11.48 -24.91 35.71
C ARG A 16 -11.97 -24.02 34.58
N GLN A 17 -12.92 -23.13 34.86
CA GLN A 17 -13.25 -22.04 33.96
C GLN A 17 -11.96 -21.27 33.75
N ILE A 18 -11.40 -21.39 32.54
CA ILE A 18 -10.33 -20.52 32.08
C ILE A 18 -10.91 -19.11 32.20
N PRO A 19 -10.25 -18.17 32.90
CA PRO A 19 -10.70 -16.79 32.92
C PRO A 19 -10.66 -16.27 31.48
N THR A 20 -11.82 -16.19 30.84
CA THR A 20 -11.95 -15.61 29.51
C THR A 20 -11.67 -14.12 29.67
N CYS A 21 -10.51 -13.68 29.16
CA CYS A 21 -10.19 -12.26 29.04
C CYS A 21 -11.38 -11.54 28.38
N PRO A 22 -11.84 -10.39 28.91
CA PRO A 22 -12.93 -9.66 28.29
C PRO A 22 -12.55 -9.27 26.85
N PRO A 23 -13.51 -9.29 25.91
CA PRO A 23 -13.24 -8.89 24.52
C PRO A 23 -12.69 -7.46 24.47
N ARG A 24 -11.57 -7.25 23.76
CA ARG A 24 -10.99 -5.91 23.53
C ARG A 24 -12.09 -4.94 23.10
N GLY A 25 -12.22 -3.82 23.83
CA GLY A 25 -13.26 -2.83 23.57
C GLY A 25 -13.17 -2.24 22.15
N GLY A 26 -14.29 -1.83 21.59
CA GLY A 26 -14.35 -1.30 20.22
C GLY A 26 -13.49 -0.05 19.95
N LYS A 27 -13.12 0.71 20.99
CA LYS A 27 -12.18 1.85 20.88
C LYS A 27 -10.76 1.35 20.60
N ASP A 28 -10.32 0.30 21.27
CA ASP A 28 -8.99 -0.29 21.09
C ASP A 28 -8.86 -0.91 19.70
N GLN A 29 -9.91 -1.58 19.21
CA GLN A 29 -9.92 -2.13 17.85
C GLN A 29 -9.91 -1.04 16.77
N ARG A 30 -10.60 0.08 16.97
CA ARG A 30 -10.52 1.23 16.04
C ARG A 30 -9.11 1.81 16.01
N ALA A 31 -8.48 2.00 17.18
CA ALA A 31 -7.12 2.51 17.27
C ALA A 31 -6.11 1.60 16.56
N VAL A 32 -6.22 0.27 16.73
CA VAL A 32 -5.36 -0.70 16.04
C VAL A 32 -5.52 -0.61 14.52
N HIS A 33 -6.75 -0.55 14.00
CA HIS A 33 -6.97 -0.39 12.55
C HIS A 33 -6.43 0.94 12.01
N VAL A 34 -6.59 2.04 12.75
CA VAL A 34 -6.05 3.35 12.35
C VAL A 34 -4.53 3.31 12.27
N ILE A 35 -3.86 2.74 13.29
CA ILE A 35 -2.40 2.59 13.29
C ILE A 35 -1.95 1.70 12.14
N GLN A 36 -2.65 0.59 11.89
CA GLN A 36 -2.33 -0.33 10.80
C GLN A 36 -2.43 0.34 9.42
N ILE A 37 -3.45 1.15 9.15
CA ILE A 37 -3.54 1.94 7.92
C ILE A 37 -2.40 2.93 7.82
N ALA A 38 -2.12 3.67 8.89
CA ALA A 38 -1.08 4.69 8.90
C ALA A 38 0.30 4.08 8.59
N VAL A 39 0.62 2.94 9.22
CA VAL A 39 1.85 2.19 8.93
C VAL A 39 1.87 1.71 7.48
N CYS A 40 0.75 1.16 6.97
CA CYS A 40 0.64 0.73 5.58
C CYS A 40 0.89 1.88 4.61
N TYR A 41 0.28 3.04 4.85
CA TYR A 41 0.42 4.22 4.01
C TYR A 41 1.86 4.72 3.97
N VAL A 42 2.49 4.88 5.13
CA VAL A 42 3.88 5.36 5.21
C VAL A 42 4.84 4.35 4.57
N ALA A 43 4.67 3.05 4.84
CA ALA A 43 5.50 2.01 4.25
C ALA A 43 5.34 1.95 2.72
N THR A 44 4.10 1.95 2.21
CA THR A 44 3.83 1.98 0.77
C THR A 44 4.42 3.24 0.14
N ALA A 45 4.24 4.42 0.73
CA ALA A 45 4.80 5.67 0.22
C ALA A 45 6.32 5.61 0.13
N ILE A 46 7.02 5.17 1.19
CA ILE A 46 8.48 5.07 1.20
C ILE A 46 8.96 4.13 0.09
N VAL A 47 8.39 2.93 -0.02
CA VAL A 47 8.78 1.96 -1.03
C VAL A 47 8.51 2.50 -2.44
N PHE A 48 7.34 3.07 -2.66
CA PHE A 48 6.93 3.64 -3.94
C PHE A 48 7.86 4.77 -4.37
N LEU A 49 8.05 5.79 -3.52
CA LEU A 49 8.88 6.95 -3.85
C LEU A 49 10.36 6.58 -4.01
N ALA A 50 10.88 5.67 -3.19
CA ALA A 50 12.27 5.25 -3.30
C ALA A 50 12.54 4.51 -4.61
N ALA A 51 11.67 3.54 -4.96
CA ALA A 51 11.80 2.81 -6.21
C ALA A 51 11.58 3.72 -7.43
N ASP A 52 10.57 4.59 -7.38
CA ASP A 52 10.25 5.49 -8.48
C ASP A 52 11.34 6.55 -8.70
N ALA A 53 11.93 7.09 -7.63
CA ALA A 53 13.06 8.00 -7.75
C ALA A 53 14.27 7.38 -8.47
N VAL A 54 14.50 6.07 -8.27
CA VAL A 54 15.54 5.34 -9.00
C VAL A 54 15.17 5.22 -10.48
N ALA A 55 13.98 4.72 -10.78
CA ALA A 55 13.54 4.54 -12.18
C ALA A 55 13.43 5.85 -12.95
N LEU A 56 12.96 6.93 -12.32
CA LEU A 56 12.93 8.25 -12.93
C LEU A 56 14.32 8.71 -13.35
N ARG A 57 15.34 8.48 -12.52
CA ARG A 57 16.72 8.89 -12.81
C ARG A 57 17.38 8.03 -13.88
N THR A 58 17.13 6.71 -13.87
CA THR A 58 17.89 5.76 -14.69
C THR A 58 17.18 5.36 -15.98
N LEU A 59 15.85 5.27 -15.97
CA LEU A 59 15.05 4.75 -17.07
C LEU A 59 14.21 5.85 -17.72
N MET A 60 13.40 6.56 -16.93
CA MET A 60 12.40 7.47 -17.50
C MET A 60 13.05 8.75 -18.02
N ARG A 61 13.88 9.44 -17.24
CA ARG A 61 14.46 10.72 -17.68
C ARG A 61 15.21 10.61 -19.03
N PRO A 62 16.13 9.65 -19.25
CA PRO A 62 16.78 9.51 -20.55
C PRO A 62 15.80 9.19 -21.69
N LEU A 63 14.81 8.35 -21.41
CA LEU A 63 13.82 7.93 -22.41
C LEU A 63 12.92 9.10 -22.85
N PHE A 64 12.48 9.93 -21.90
CA PHE A 64 11.65 11.10 -22.16
C PHE A 64 12.47 12.22 -22.82
N GLU A 65 13.71 12.46 -22.39
CA GLU A 65 14.59 13.44 -23.03
C GLU A 65 14.85 13.10 -24.50
N THR A 66 14.92 11.81 -24.85
CA THR A 66 15.12 11.34 -26.23
C THR A 66 13.93 11.65 -27.15
N HIS A 67 12.70 11.56 -26.65
CA HIS A 67 11.49 11.63 -27.49
C HIS A 67 10.73 12.94 -27.37
N VAL A 68 10.73 13.54 -26.18
CA VAL A 68 9.96 14.74 -25.82
C VAL A 68 10.80 15.78 -25.06
N GLY A 69 12.13 15.76 -25.28
CA GLY A 69 13.11 16.68 -24.67
C GLY A 69 12.69 18.14 -24.68
N ASP A 70 12.32 18.66 -25.85
CA ASP A 70 11.95 20.07 -26.03
C ASP A 70 10.64 20.45 -25.31
N TRP A 71 9.83 19.48 -24.88
CA TRP A 71 8.57 19.69 -24.17
C TRP A 71 8.73 19.55 -22.65
N LEU A 72 9.86 19.03 -22.17
CA LEU A 72 10.14 18.88 -20.75
C LEU A 72 10.43 20.23 -20.10
N LEU A 73 9.83 20.43 -18.92
CA LEU A 73 10.16 21.58 -18.09
C LEU A 73 11.62 21.47 -17.60
N PRO A 74 12.37 22.59 -17.52
CA PRO A 74 13.71 22.60 -16.96
C PRO A 74 13.77 22.11 -15.50
N SER A 75 12.69 22.37 -14.75
CA SER A 75 12.50 21.89 -13.39
C SER A 75 11.07 21.36 -13.20
N PRO A 76 10.89 20.17 -12.60
CA PRO A 76 9.57 19.65 -12.29
C PRO A 76 8.81 20.55 -11.32
N ARG A 77 7.50 20.67 -11.51
CA ARG A 77 6.61 21.35 -10.56
C ARG A 77 6.42 20.49 -9.30
N LEU A 78 7.30 20.68 -8.31
CA LEU A 78 7.36 19.84 -7.11
C LEU A 78 6.03 19.75 -6.34
N GLY A 79 5.24 20.84 -6.29
CA GLY A 79 3.93 20.83 -5.63
C GLY A 79 2.93 19.89 -6.30
N ALA A 80 2.89 19.87 -7.64
CA ALA A 80 2.03 18.95 -8.39
C ALA A 80 2.48 17.49 -8.23
N ALA A 81 3.81 17.26 -8.26
CA ALA A 81 4.37 15.93 -8.03
C ALA A 81 4.04 15.40 -6.63
N ALA A 82 4.22 16.22 -5.58
CA ALA A 82 3.87 15.85 -4.22
C ALA A 82 2.36 15.54 -4.08
N GLY A 83 1.50 16.36 -4.68
CA GLY A 83 0.06 16.11 -4.70
C GLY A 83 -0.30 14.77 -5.35
N PHE A 84 0.31 14.46 -6.50
CA PHE A 84 0.13 13.17 -7.18
C PHE A 84 0.52 12.00 -6.27
N TYR A 85 1.73 11.98 -5.71
CA TYR A 85 2.19 10.85 -4.88
C TYR A 85 1.30 10.62 -3.68
N LEU A 86 0.91 11.69 -2.97
CA LEU A 86 0.06 11.58 -1.78
C LEU A 86 -1.32 11.02 -2.13
N ILE A 87 -1.94 11.54 -3.20
CA ILE A 87 -3.28 11.09 -3.62
C ILE A 87 -3.23 9.67 -4.19
N TYR A 88 -2.22 9.36 -5.00
CA TYR A 88 -2.07 8.04 -5.61
C TYR A 88 -1.86 6.96 -4.54
N VAL A 89 -0.96 7.18 -3.58
CA VAL A 89 -0.73 6.25 -2.47
C VAL A 89 -1.97 6.13 -1.58
N ALA A 90 -2.68 7.22 -1.32
CA ALA A 90 -3.93 7.17 -0.55
C ALA A 90 -5.00 6.31 -1.26
N GLY A 91 -5.17 6.51 -2.57
CA GLY A 91 -6.07 5.72 -3.41
C GLY A 91 -5.67 4.24 -3.43
N LEU A 92 -4.37 3.95 -3.59
CA LEU A 92 -3.82 2.60 -3.54
C LEU A 92 -4.12 1.92 -2.19
N VAL A 93 -3.85 2.60 -1.07
CA VAL A 93 -4.13 2.05 0.25
C VAL A 93 -5.61 1.79 0.45
N TYR A 94 -6.47 2.71 0.02
CA TYR A 94 -7.92 2.58 0.18
C TYR A 94 -8.52 1.46 -0.69
N LEU A 95 -8.14 1.39 -1.97
CA LEU A 95 -8.73 0.46 -2.94
C LEU A 95 -8.09 -0.94 -2.91
N VAL A 96 -6.82 -1.04 -2.50
CA VAL A 96 -6.03 -2.27 -2.60
C VAL A 96 -5.59 -2.77 -1.23
N SER A 97 -4.82 -1.96 -0.50
CA SER A 97 -4.18 -2.45 0.73
C SER A 97 -5.18 -2.71 1.86
N TRP A 98 -6.17 -1.84 2.02
CA TRP A 98 -7.19 -1.97 3.08
C TRP A 98 -8.07 -3.21 2.90
N PRO A 99 -8.64 -3.50 1.71
CA PRO A 99 -9.32 -4.78 1.48
C PRO A 99 -8.42 -5.99 1.74
N ALA A 100 -7.16 -5.95 1.29
CA ALA A 100 -6.21 -7.05 1.49
C ALA A 100 -5.86 -7.28 2.97
N LEU A 101 -5.73 -6.21 3.76
CA LEU A 101 -5.53 -6.28 5.21
C LEU A 101 -6.74 -6.89 5.91
N LYS A 102 -7.96 -6.45 5.57
CA LYS A 102 -9.21 -6.99 6.13
C LYS A 102 -9.43 -8.45 5.78
N ALA A 103 -9.05 -8.87 4.58
CA ALA A 103 -9.13 -10.25 4.12
C ALA A 103 -7.98 -11.14 4.62
N GLY A 104 -6.94 -10.56 5.23
CA GLY A 104 -5.74 -11.29 5.64
C GLY A 104 -4.95 -11.89 4.47
N ALA A 105 -5.07 -11.33 3.26
CA ALA A 105 -4.55 -11.89 2.01
C ALA A 105 -3.56 -10.93 1.30
N PRO A 106 -2.25 -10.94 1.63
CA PRO A 106 -1.29 -9.99 1.08
C PRO A 106 -1.07 -10.16 -0.43
N SER A 107 -1.17 -11.39 -0.95
CA SER A 107 -1.07 -11.67 -2.38
C SER A 107 -2.14 -10.94 -3.20
N GLN A 108 -3.31 -10.69 -2.61
CA GLN A 108 -4.35 -9.87 -3.23
C GLN A 108 -3.88 -8.43 -3.45
N ALA A 109 -3.08 -7.87 -2.53
CA ALA A 109 -2.54 -6.52 -2.67
C ALA A 109 -1.56 -6.43 -3.85
N LEU A 110 -0.77 -7.48 -4.10
CA LEU A 110 0.14 -7.53 -5.25
C LEU A 110 -0.64 -7.51 -6.56
N LEU A 111 -1.62 -8.41 -6.72
CA LEU A 111 -2.40 -8.52 -7.95
C LEU A 111 -3.27 -7.28 -8.19
N ASN A 112 -4.05 -6.86 -7.18
CA ASN A 112 -4.93 -5.71 -7.33
C ASN A 112 -4.14 -4.40 -7.47
N GLY A 113 -2.98 -4.30 -6.81
CA GLY A 113 -2.07 -3.17 -6.99
C GLY A 113 -1.48 -3.15 -8.39
N ALA A 114 -1.09 -4.29 -8.95
CA ALA A 114 -0.64 -4.38 -10.33
C ALA A 114 -1.76 -3.99 -11.32
N VAL A 115 -2.98 -4.45 -11.11
CA VAL A 115 -4.14 -4.05 -11.94
C VAL A 115 -4.38 -2.55 -11.85
N LEU A 116 -4.36 -1.97 -10.64
CA LEU A 116 -4.51 -0.52 -10.47
C LEU A 116 -3.39 0.25 -11.17
N GLY A 117 -2.14 -0.21 -11.04
CA GLY A 117 -0.99 0.36 -11.73
C GLY A 117 -1.12 0.30 -13.24
N LEU A 118 -1.52 -0.85 -13.79
CA LEU A 118 -1.78 -1.02 -15.22
C LEU A 118 -2.86 -0.07 -15.72
N VAL A 119 -3.95 0.10 -14.96
CA VAL A 119 -5.01 1.04 -15.33
C VAL A 119 -4.50 2.47 -15.29
N ALA A 120 -3.84 2.88 -14.20
CA ALA A 120 -3.37 4.27 -14.04
C ALA A 120 -2.29 4.64 -15.07
N TYR A 121 -1.20 3.89 -15.12
CA TYR A 121 -0.09 4.14 -16.03
C TYR A 121 -0.44 3.78 -17.46
N GLY A 122 -1.13 2.66 -17.69
CA GLY A 122 -1.54 2.26 -19.03
C GLY A 122 -2.50 3.25 -19.67
N THR A 123 -3.49 3.78 -18.94
CA THR A 123 -4.38 4.80 -19.52
C THR A 123 -3.66 6.12 -19.77
N TYR A 124 -2.74 6.54 -18.89
CA TYR A 124 -1.89 7.70 -19.12
C TYR A 124 -1.04 7.53 -20.38
N GLU A 125 -0.31 6.41 -20.51
CA GLU A 125 0.55 6.11 -21.65
C GLU A 125 -0.25 5.98 -22.96
N MET A 126 -1.37 5.26 -22.95
CA MET A 126 -2.22 5.12 -24.14
C MET A 126 -2.83 6.46 -24.58
N THR A 127 -3.24 7.30 -23.63
CA THR A 127 -3.81 8.62 -23.95
C THR A 127 -2.76 9.52 -24.58
N ASN A 128 -1.56 9.56 -24.02
CA ASN A 128 -0.46 10.33 -24.61
C ASN A 128 -0.06 9.77 -25.97
N PHE A 129 0.01 8.45 -26.12
CA PHE A 129 0.28 7.81 -27.40
C PHE A 129 -0.76 8.13 -28.48
N ALA A 130 -2.04 8.23 -28.10
CA ALA A 130 -3.10 8.58 -29.03
C ALA A 130 -3.14 10.07 -29.41
N THR A 131 -2.59 10.95 -28.56
CA THR A 131 -2.78 12.42 -28.70
C THR A 131 -1.51 13.18 -29.07
N LEU A 132 -0.32 12.64 -28.76
CA LEU A 132 0.96 13.33 -28.93
C LEU A 132 1.79 12.69 -30.05
N ARG A 133 2.28 13.52 -30.98
CA ARG A 133 3.00 13.06 -32.19
C ARG A 133 4.28 12.27 -31.89
N ASN A 134 5.03 12.67 -30.86
CA ASN A 134 6.36 12.13 -30.59
C ASN A 134 6.38 11.10 -29.45
N TRP A 135 5.21 10.63 -29.00
CA TRP A 135 5.15 9.61 -27.95
C TRP A 135 5.48 8.24 -28.52
N SER A 136 6.50 7.56 -28.00
CA SER A 136 6.96 6.30 -28.55
C SER A 136 6.34 5.08 -27.86
N TRP A 137 6.22 3.97 -28.61
CA TRP A 137 5.84 2.67 -28.05
C TRP A 137 6.82 2.19 -26.97
N GLN A 138 8.08 2.63 -27.04
CA GLN A 138 9.07 2.30 -26.01
C GLN A 138 8.72 2.97 -24.68
N GLN A 139 8.30 4.25 -24.67
CA GLN A 139 7.80 4.93 -23.46
C GLN A 139 6.61 4.18 -22.87
N VAL A 140 5.63 3.87 -23.71
CA VAL A 140 4.42 3.15 -23.33
C VAL A 140 4.72 1.83 -22.61
N ILE A 141 5.56 0.99 -23.21
CA ILE A 141 5.83 -0.35 -22.68
C ILE A 141 6.68 -0.25 -21.41
N VAL A 142 7.71 0.59 -21.42
CA VAL A 142 8.64 0.71 -20.29
C VAL A 142 7.96 1.35 -19.09
N ASP A 143 7.30 2.49 -19.25
CA ASP A 143 6.65 3.21 -18.15
C ASP A 143 5.38 2.48 -17.67
N GLY A 144 4.58 1.96 -18.61
CA GLY A 144 3.41 1.14 -18.28
C GLY A 144 3.76 -0.11 -17.47
N THR A 145 4.81 -0.84 -17.88
CA THR A 145 5.26 -2.04 -17.16
C THR A 145 5.84 -1.68 -15.79
N TRP A 146 6.66 -0.63 -15.73
CA TRP A 146 7.23 -0.16 -14.48
C TRP A 146 6.15 0.26 -13.48
N GLY A 147 5.21 1.11 -13.89
CA GLY A 147 4.10 1.57 -13.03
C GLY A 147 3.21 0.43 -12.52
N THR A 148 2.99 -0.59 -13.36
CA THR A 148 2.28 -1.82 -12.99
C THR A 148 3.01 -2.56 -11.87
N ILE A 149 4.30 -2.86 -12.06
CA ILE A 149 5.12 -3.61 -11.09
C ILE A 149 5.29 -2.79 -9.81
N LEU A 150 5.64 -1.51 -9.93
CA LEU A 150 5.85 -0.58 -8.83
C LEU A 150 4.62 -0.54 -7.92
N THR A 151 3.43 -0.29 -8.50
CA THR A 151 2.18 -0.17 -7.73
C THR A 151 1.85 -1.47 -6.98
N GLY A 152 1.96 -2.62 -7.65
CA GLY A 152 1.71 -3.93 -7.04
C GLY A 152 2.69 -4.25 -5.90
N VAL A 153 3.99 -4.09 -6.15
CA VAL A 153 5.04 -4.42 -5.17
C VAL A 153 4.98 -3.47 -3.97
N SER A 154 4.77 -2.17 -4.18
CA SER A 154 4.63 -1.20 -3.07
C SER A 154 3.41 -1.46 -2.20
N ALA A 155 2.28 -1.87 -2.79
CA ALA A 155 1.10 -2.27 -2.04
C ALA A 155 1.36 -3.54 -1.22
N TRP A 156 1.97 -4.55 -1.85
CA TRP A 156 2.28 -5.81 -1.21
C TRP A 156 3.24 -5.64 -0.02
N ILE A 157 4.35 -4.92 -0.21
CA ILE A 157 5.30 -4.65 0.86
C ILE A 157 4.64 -3.82 1.97
N GLY A 158 3.87 -2.79 1.63
CA GLY A 158 3.15 -1.99 2.63
C GLY A 158 2.21 -2.80 3.50
N VAL A 159 1.46 -3.74 2.89
CA VAL A 159 0.59 -4.67 3.61
C VAL A 159 1.38 -5.63 4.50
N LEU A 160 2.51 -6.16 4.01
CA LEU A 160 3.36 -7.03 4.82
C LEU A 160 3.95 -6.31 6.05
N VAL A 161 4.43 -5.08 5.86
CA VAL A 161 4.98 -4.24 6.95
C VAL A 161 3.89 -3.88 7.95
N ALA A 162 2.72 -3.45 7.49
CA ALA A 162 1.59 -3.12 8.35
C ALA A 162 1.12 -4.33 9.17
N ARG A 163 1.12 -5.53 8.58
CA ARG A 163 0.86 -6.76 9.32
C ARG A 163 1.95 -7.03 10.35
N ALA A 164 3.22 -6.99 9.98
CA ALA A 164 4.31 -7.31 10.90
C ALA A 164 4.35 -6.39 12.14
N LEU A 165 3.99 -5.11 11.99
CA LEU A 165 4.11 -4.10 13.05
C LEU A 165 2.81 -3.83 13.83
N ALA A 166 1.64 -4.22 13.30
CA ALA A 166 0.35 -3.88 13.91
C ALA A 166 -0.62 -5.09 14.01
N SER A 167 -0.10 -6.33 14.04
CA SER A 167 -0.87 -7.56 14.35
C SER A 167 -0.97 -7.82 15.85
#